data_AF-A0A3A9WK77-F1
#
_entry.id   AF-A0A3A9WK77-F1
#
_cell.length_a   1.000
_cell.length_b   1.000
_cell.length_c   1.000
_cell.angle_alpha   90.00
_cell.angle_beta   90.00
_cell.angle_gamma   90.00
#
_symmetry.space_group_name_H-M   'P 1'
#
loop_
_entity.id
_entity.type
_entity.pdbx_description
1 polymer ?
#
loop_
_entity_poly.entity_id
_entity_poly.type
_entity_poly.pdbx_seq_one_letter_code
_entity_poly.pdbx_strand_id
1 'polypeptide(L)'
;MKSFLFFVILLVGYSAYNQEIDDISPNRYRFKYKSILYKGSRLQITAQLRTIKNSPKFSGIPEEIQVGLNELFIDAKKQAFPRVYKKKAILFLDALYNYEKFVIMYNGALYEVVEKLKRDMKRIDFKLERQYIKAKTAVDRIKKEDSTNTKEIQYLSEERQKSLVRLASHRWMKNKFDGYKGINIVENPDDLITEFKKAEAAYIFSLYGKKTVTDIKNYLENEIIDFYYNKAILEIDTEKLDLQYINKYN
;
A
#
# COMPACT_ATOMS: atom_id res chain seq x y z
N MET A 1 -21.14 10.80 -66.64
CA MET A 1 -20.95 10.88 -65.16
C MET A 1 -19.85 9.93 -64.65
N LYS A 2 -18.61 10.03 -65.15
CA LYS A 2 -17.47 9.20 -64.66
C LYS A 2 -16.17 9.98 -64.44
N SER A 3 -16.22 11.31 -64.47
CA SER A 3 -15.02 12.15 -64.32
C SER A 3 -14.96 12.89 -62.97
N PHE A 4 -16.05 12.92 -62.19
CA PHE A 4 -16.09 13.57 -60.87
C PHE A 4 -15.62 12.67 -59.71
N LEU A 5 -15.52 11.35 -59.91
CA LEU A 5 -15.09 10.41 -58.87
C LEU A 5 -13.56 10.29 -58.71
N PHE A 6 -12.78 10.77 -59.69
CA PHE A 6 -11.31 10.69 -59.64
C PHE A 6 -10.67 11.84 -58.84
N PHE A 7 -11.34 12.99 -58.75
CA PHE A 7 -10.83 14.16 -58.02
C PHE A 7 -11.00 14.03 -56.49
N VAL A 8 -12.01 13.30 -56.02
CA VAL A 8 -12.26 13.11 -54.58
C VAL A 8 -11.24 12.15 -53.96
N ILE A 9 -10.79 11.13 -54.68
CA ILE A 9 -9.77 10.18 -54.19
C ILE A 9 -8.39 10.85 -54.10
N LEU A 10 -8.08 11.78 -55.01
CA LEU A 10 -6.84 12.56 -54.99
C LEU A 10 -6.78 13.56 -53.82
N LEU A 11 -7.91 14.16 -53.43
CA LEU A 11 -7.98 15.09 -52.29
C LEU A 11 -7.89 14.38 -50.93
N VAL A 12 -8.47 13.18 -50.79
CA VAL A 12 -8.35 12.39 -49.55
C VAL A 12 -6.92 11.85 -49.38
N GLY A 13 -6.28 11.41 -50.48
CA GLY A 13 -4.87 11.02 -50.47
C GLY A 13 -3.91 12.16 -50.10
N TYR A 14 -4.15 13.38 -50.62
CA TYR A 14 -3.35 14.56 -50.27
C TYR A 14 -3.53 15.00 -48.80
N SER A 15 -4.72 14.82 -48.21
CA SER A 15 -4.94 15.14 -46.79
C SER A 15 -4.22 14.17 -45.84
N ALA A 16 -4.20 12.87 -46.15
CA ALA A 16 -3.49 11.86 -45.37
C ALA A 16 -1.96 11.98 -45.53
N TYR A 17 -1.49 12.28 -46.74
CA TYR A 17 -0.07 12.49 -47.04
C TYR A 17 0.47 13.79 -46.42
N ASN A 18 -0.31 14.88 -46.43
CA ASN A 18 0.07 16.11 -45.72
C ASN A 18 0.03 15.96 -44.19
N GLN A 19 -0.76 15.03 -43.65
CA GLN A 19 -0.77 14.74 -42.21
C GLN A 19 0.47 13.94 -41.76
N GLU A 20 1.13 13.22 -42.67
CA GLU A 20 2.45 12.60 -42.46
C GLU A 20 3.62 13.54 -42.77
N ILE A 21 3.50 14.48 -43.72
CA ILE A 21 4.59 15.39 -44.11
C ILE A 21 4.74 16.59 -43.16
N ASP A 22 3.68 17.02 -42.46
CA ASP A 22 3.78 18.01 -41.38
C ASP A 22 4.55 17.48 -40.13
N ASP A 23 4.95 16.21 -40.15
CA ASP A 23 5.73 15.53 -39.11
C ASP A 23 7.26 15.71 -39.29
N ILE A 24 7.71 16.49 -40.30
CA ILE A 24 9.13 16.72 -40.62
C ILE A 24 9.56 18.16 -40.30
N SER A 25 9.22 18.66 -39.11
CA SER A 25 10.06 19.68 -38.49
C SER A 25 11.03 18.97 -37.56
N PRO A 26 12.35 18.97 -37.83
CA PRO A 26 13.34 18.20 -37.05
C PRO A 26 13.40 18.58 -35.56
N ASN A 27 12.72 19.65 -35.16
CA ASN A 27 12.64 20.17 -33.81
C ASN A 27 11.25 20.13 -33.16
N ARG A 28 10.23 19.55 -33.82
CA ARG A 28 8.88 19.44 -33.24
C ARG A 28 8.71 18.08 -32.57
N TYR A 29 8.56 18.12 -31.25
CA TYR A 29 8.28 16.95 -30.45
C TYR A 29 6.76 16.76 -30.40
N ARG A 30 6.28 15.56 -30.74
CA ARG A 30 4.85 15.25 -30.71
C ARG A 30 4.62 13.80 -30.30
N PHE A 31 3.75 13.59 -29.32
CA PHE A 31 3.22 12.27 -29.01
C PHE A 31 1.90 12.36 -28.24
N LYS A 32 1.08 11.32 -28.36
CA LYS A 32 -0.12 11.15 -27.55
C LYS A 32 0.19 10.16 -26.42
N TYR A 33 -0.26 10.46 -25.22
CA TYR A 33 -0.23 9.54 -24.09
C TYR A 33 -1.59 9.57 -23.39
N LYS A 34 -2.25 8.42 -23.29
CA LYS A 34 -3.68 8.32 -22.95
C LYS A 34 -4.51 9.27 -23.83
N SER A 35 -5.28 10.18 -23.23
CA SER A 35 -6.09 11.20 -23.92
C SER A 35 -5.36 12.51 -24.19
N ILE A 36 -4.11 12.69 -23.73
CA ILE A 36 -3.39 13.96 -23.79
C ILE A 36 -2.44 13.97 -24.99
N LEU A 37 -2.50 15.04 -25.80
CA LEU A 37 -1.56 15.31 -26.88
C LEU A 37 -0.45 16.25 -26.40
N TYR A 38 0.78 15.77 -26.37
CA TYR A 38 1.97 16.56 -26.12
C TYR A 38 2.52 17.04 -27.46
N LYS A 39 2.62 18.35 -27.66
CA LYS A 39 3.15 18.97 -28.89
C LYS A 39 3.91 20.24 -28.53
N GLY A 40 5.11 20.41 -29.09
CA GLY A 40 5.90 21.63 -28.93
C GLY A 40 7.40 21.39 -28.96
N SER A 41 8.15 22.30 -28.35
CA SER A 41 9.58 22.12 -28.11
C SER A 41 9.83 21.12 -26.96
N ARG A 42 11.04 20.56 -26.91
CA ARG A 42 11.51 19.72 -25.79
C ARG A 42 11.28 20.38 -24.43
N LEU A 43 11.60 21.67 -24.32
CA LEU A 43 11.48 22.43 -23.08
C LEU A 43 10.01 22.55 -22.64
N GLN A 44 9.11 22.85 -23.57
CA GLN A 44 7.67 22.95 -23.29
C GLN A 44 7.11 21.61 -22.82
N ILE A 45 7.41 20.52 -23.52
CA ILE A 45 6.91 19.19 -23.12
C ILE A 45 7.52 18.77 -21.78
N THR A 46 8.83 18.99 -21.56
CA THR A 46 9.45 18.67 -20.27
C THR A 46 8.86 19.50 -19.12
N ALA A 47 8.47 20.76 -19.36
CA ALA A 47 7.75 21.55 -18.38
C ALA A 47 6.38 20.94 -18.06
N GLN A 48 5.61 20.50 -19.07
CA GLN A 48 4.34 19.79 -18.85
C GLN A 48 4.53 18.50 -18.03
N LEU A 49 5.53 17.68 -18.38
CA LEU A 49 5.86 16.46 -17.63
C LEU A 49 6.23 16.77 -16.17
N ARG A 50 6.98 17.86 -15.92
CA ARG A 50 7.31 18.30 -14.56
C ARG A 50 6.07 18.73 -13.78
N THR A 51 5.16 19.48 -14.41
CA THR A 51 3.90 19.88 -13.78
C THR A 51 3.07 18.66 -13.39
N ILE A 52 3.00 17.65 -14.25
CA ILE A 52 2.32 16.39 -13.94
C ILE A 52 3.01 15.69 -12.76
N LYS A 53 4.33 15.52 -12.81
CA LYS A 53 5.13 14.89 -11.75
C LYS A 53 4.91 15.53 -10.37
N ASN A 54 4.80 16.84 -10.33
CA ASN A 54 4.67 17.62 -9.10
C ASN A 54 3.20 17.90 -8.73
N SER A 55 2.24 17.30 -9.43
CA SER A 55 0.83 17.49 -9.10
C SER A 55 0.49 16.87 -7.74
N PRO A 56 -0.49 17.43 -6.99
CA PRO A 56 -0.83 16.95 -5.64
C PRO A 56 -1.20 15.47 -5.58
N LYS A 57 -1.72 14.89 -6.66
CA LYS A 57 -2.05 13.45 -6.73
C LYS A 57 -0.84 12.52 -6.67
N PHE A 58 0.36 13.05 -6.89
CA PHE A 58 1.64 12.36 -6.72
C PHE A 58 2.43 12.93 -5.54
N SER A 59 1.76 13.62 -4.61
CA SER A 59 2.35 13.93 -3.32
C SER A 59 2.46 12.65 -2.49
N GLY A 60 3.49 12.55 -1.64
CA GLY A 60 3.68 11.41 -0.74
C GLY A 60 4.19 10.12 -1.40
N ILE A 61 4.81 10.19 -2.58
CA ILE A 61 5.56 9.04 -3.13
C ILE A 61 6.74 8.74 -2.19
N PRO A 62 6.92 7.49 -1.72
CA PRO A 62 8.11 7.07 -0.98
C PRO A 62 9.41 7.43 -1.71
N GLU A 63 10.44 7.79 -0.97
CA GLU A 63 11.70 8.31 -1.52
C GLU A 63 12.33 7.33 -2.51
N GLU A 64 12.31 6.03 -2.19
CA GLU A 64 12.87 4.96 -3.01
C GLU A 64 12.21 4.91 -4.40
N ILE A 65 10.89 5.08 -4.44
CA ILE A 65 10.11 5.10 -5.69
C ILE A 65 10.35 6.44 -6.43
N GLN A 66 10.46 7.53 -5.67
CA GLN A 66 10.71 8.86 -6.21
C GLN A 66 12.06 8.94 -6.93
N VAL A 67 13.10 8.28 -6.41
CA VAL A 67 14.43 8.18 -7.05
C VAL A 67 14.30 7.57 -8.45
N GLY A 68 13.66 6.40 -8.58
CA GLY A 68 13.48 5.75 -9.88
C GLY A 68 12.65 6.58 -10.87
N LEU A 69 11.59 7.25 -10.39
CA LEU A 69 10.79 8.16 -11.23
C LEU A 69 11.60 9.40 -11.68
N ASN A 70 12.45 9.94 -10.80
CA ASN A 70 13.34 11.05 -11.11
C ASN A 70 14.38 10.66 -12.16
N GLU A 71 14.95 9.46 -12.08
CA GLU A 71 15.88 8.94 -13.08
C GLU A 71 15.23 8.85 -14.45
N LEU A 72 14.04 8.26 -14.55
CA LEU A 72 13.29 8.18 -15.81
C LEU A 72 12.96 9.56 -16.39
N PHE A 73 12.61 10.52 -15.52
CA PHE A 73 12.35 11.90 -15.93
C PHE A 73 13.61 12.60 -16.46
N ILE A 74 14.75 12.44 -15.78
CA ILE A 74 16.05 13.00 -16.19
C ILE A 74 16.48 12.37 -17.52
N ASP A 75 16.31 11.06 -17.66
CA ASP A 75 16.59 10.31 -18.87
C ASP A 75 15.83 10.89 -20.06
N ALA A 76 14.52 11.10 -19.92
CA ALA A 76 13.70 11.73 -20.95
C ALA A 76 14.17 13.16 -21.26
N LYS A 77 14.41 13.97 -20.23
CA LYS A 77 14.85 15.37 -20.36
C LYS A 77 16.15 15.50 -21.17
N LYS A 78 17.11 14.58 -21.01
CA LYS A 78 18.42 14.63 -21.67
C LYS A 78 18.37 14.30 -23.17
N GLN A 79 17.30 13.69 -23.67
CA GLN A 79 17.24 13.26 -25.07
C GLN A 79 17.04 14.43 -26.03
N ALA A 80 17.95 14.59 -26.99
CA ALA A 80 17.88 15.61 -28.03
C ALA A 80 17.09 15.16 -29.28
N PHE A 81 16.91 13.85 -29.47
CA PHE A 81 16.21 13.29 -30.63
C PHE A 81 14.72 13.07 -30.32
N PRO A 82 13.79 13.64 -31.12
CA PRO A 82 12.35 13.54 -30.84
C PRO A 82 11.83 12.12 -30.64
N ARG A 83 12.29 11.16 -31.45
CA ARG A 83 11.88 9.74 -31.35
C ARG A 83 12.33 9.10 -30.02
N VAL A 84 13.56 9.38 -29.59
CA VAL A 84 14.12 8.83 -28.35
C VAL A 84 13.50 9.51 -27.13
N TYR A 85 13.34 10.84 -27.20
CA TYR A 85 12.62 11.61 -26.17
C TYR A 85 11.21 11.08 -25.96
N LYS A 86 10.45 10.88 -27.04
CA LYS A 86 9.10 10.29 -26.98
C LYS A 86 9.10 8.96 -26.24
N LYS A 87 9.99 8.03 -26.62
CA LYS A 87 10.07 6.71 -25.98
C LYS A 87 10.34 6.84 -24.47
N LYS A 88 11.32 7.65 -24.08
CA LYS A 88 11.69 7.86 -22.67
C LYS A 88 10.62 8.61 -21.88
N ALA A 89 9.96 9.61 -22.48
CA ALA A 89 8.85 10.33 -21.87
C ALA A 89 7.64 9.42 -21.62
N ILE A 90 7.32 8.53 -22.55
CA ILE A 90 6.27 7.51 -22.38
C ILE A 90 6.64 6.56 -21.24
N LEU A 91 7.88 6.07 -21.17
CA LEU A 91 8.33 5.21 -20.07
C LEU A 91 8.20 5.89 -18.70
N PHE A 92 8.57 7.18 -18.61
CA PHE A 92 8.37 7.97 -17.40
C PHE A 92 6.89 8.09 -17.03
N LEU A 93 6.02 8.43 -18.00
CA LEU A 93 4.59 8.55 -17.76
C LEU A 93 3.97 7.21 -17.36
N ASP A 94 4.36 6.11 -18.00
CA ASP A 94 3.92 4.77 -17.64
C ASP A 94 4.28 4.42 -16.20
N ALA A 95 5.52 4.65 -15.78
CA ALA A 95 5.93 4.41 -14.41
C ALA A 95 5.13 5.28 -13.41
N LEU A 96 4.94 6.56 -13.72
CA LEU A 96 4.21 7.50 -12.87
C LEU A 96 2.73 7.11 -12.71
N TYR A 97 2.05 6.77 -13.80
CA TYR A 97 0.65 6.33 -13.75
C TYR A 97 0.50 4.89 -13.24
N ASN A 98 1.53 4.06 -13.34
CA ASN A 98 1.54 2.75 -12.70
C ASN A 98 1.57 2.90 -11.17
N TYR A 99 2.32 3.87 -10.66
CA TYR A 99 2.27 4.22 -9.23
C TYR A 99 0.87 4.67 -8.79
N GLU A 100 0.17 5.48 -9.59
CA GLU A 100 -1.22 5.87 -9.32
C GLU A 100 -2.13 4.65 -9.13
N LYS A 101 -2.04 3.67 -10.03
CA LYS A 101 -2.79 2.41 -9.95
C LYS A 101 -2.39 1.57 -8.74
N PHE A 102 -1.10 1.55 -8.42
CA PHE A 102 -0.60 0.90 -7.22
C PHE A 102 -1.23 1.48 -5.96
N VAL A 103 -1.29 2.81 -5.81
CA VAL A 103 -1.85 3.46 -4.61
C VAL A 103 -3.31 3.04 -4.42
N ILE A 104 -4.10 3.00 -5.49
CA ILE A 104 -5.50 2.55 -5.45
C ILE A 104 -5.58 1.09 -4.97
N MET A 105 -4.78 0.19 -5.57
CA MET A 105 -4.73 -1.22 -5.18
C MET A 105 -4.31 -1.37 -3.72
N TYR A 106 -3.25 -0.66 -3.31
CA TYR A 106 -2.66 -0.77 -1.98
C TYR A 106 -3.65 -0.29 -0.90
N ASN A 107 -4.27 0.88 -1.10
CA ASN A 107 -5.29 1.39 -0.18
C ASN A 107 -6.49 0.44 -0.10
N GLY A 108 -6.96 -0.09 -1.23
CA GLY A 108 -8.05 -1.06 -1.25
C GLY A 108 -7.69 -2.36 -0.51
N ALA A 109 -6.49 -2.90 -0.75
CA ALA A 109 -6.01 -4.10 -0.10
C ALA A 109 -5.86 -3.90 1.42
N LEU A 110 -5.26 -2.79 1.84
CA LEU A 110 -5.08 -2.46 3.26
C LEU A 110 -6.43 -2.28 3.97
N TYR A 111 -7.37 -1.58 3.34
CA TYR A 111 -8.72 -1.43 3.88
C TYR A 111 -9.40 -2.79 4.10
N GLU A 112 -9.36 -3.67 3.11
CA GLU A 112 -9.96 -5.00 3.22
C GLU A 112 -9.29 -5.85 4.32
N VAL A 113 -7.97 -5.76 4.48
CA VAL A 113 -7.23 -6.42 5.56
C VAL A 113 -7.65 -5.89 6.93
N VAL A 114 -7.70 -4.57 7.11
CA VAL A 114 -8.14 -3.96 8.38
C VAL A 114 -9.57 -4.39 8.74
N GLU A 115 -10.48 -4.37 7.76
CA GLU A 115 -11.86 -4.82 7.94
C GLU A 115 -11.95 -6.32 8.28
N LYS A 116 -11.10 -7.16 7.66
CA LYS A 116 -11.01 -8.58 8.00
C LYS A 116 -10.56 -8.78 9.44
N LEU A 117 -9.47 -8.12 9.84
CA LEU A 117 -8.94 -8.20 11.20
C LEU A 117 -9.99 -7.75 12.22
N LYS A 118 -10.67 -6.63 11.95
CA LYS A 118 -11.75 -6.12 12.80
C LYS A 118 -12.88 -7.14 13.01
N ARG A 119 -13.31 -7.83 11.95
CA ARG A 119 -14.33 -8.89 12.07
C ARG A 119 -13.85 -10.06 12.92
N ASP A 120 -12.57 -10.43 12.80
CA ASP A 120 -11.99 -11.57 13.50
C ASP A 120 -11.61 -11.27 14.96
N MET A 121 -11.50 -9.99 15.33
CA MET A 121 -11.00 -9.56 16.64
C MET A 121 -11.75 -10.14 17.83
N LYS A 122 -13.09 -10.22 17.78
CA LYS A 122 -13.88 -10.80 18.89
C LYS A 122 -13.59 -12.28 19.09
N ARG A 123 -13.48 -13.04 18.00
CA ARG A 123 -13.16 -14.47 18.04
C ARG A 123 -11.75 -14.70 18.56
N ILE A 124 -10.80 -13.89 18.12
CA ILE A 124 -9.40 -13.97 18.55
C ILE A 124 -9.26 -13.58 20.03
N ASP A 125 -9.94 -12.52 20.46
CA ASP A 125 -9.95 -12.05 21.86
C ASP A 125 -10.42 -13.16 22.81
N PHE A 126 -11.54 -13.82 22.48
CA PHE A 126 -12.03 -14.97 23.23
C PHE A 126 -11.00 -16.12 23.30
N LYS A 127 -10.36 -16.44 22.18
CA LYS A 127 -9.35 -17.50 22.11
C LYS A 127 -8.14 -17.18 22.98
N LEU A 128 -7.65 -15.94 22.94
CA LEU A 128 -6.51 -15.48 23.74
C LEU A 128 -6.85 -15.45 25.23
N GLU A 129 -8.05 -14.99 25.61
CA GLU A 129 -8.48 -15.01 27.02
C GLU A 129 -8.54 -16.43 27.56
N ARG A 130 -9.12 -17.36 26.80
CA ARG A 130 -9.15 -18.78 27.18
C ARG A 130 -7.75 -19.37 27.34
N GLN A 131 -6.79 -18.98 26.50
CA GLN A 131 -5.39 -19.43 26.61
C GLN A 131 -4.73 -18.89 27.88
N TYR A 132 -4.90 -17.60 28.17
CA TYR A 132 -4.39 -16.99 29.39
C TYR A 132 -4.95 -17.67 30.65
N ILE A 133 -6.25 -17.92 30.69
CA ILE A 133 -6.90 -18.56 31.85
C ILE A 133 -6.37 -19.98 32.05
N LYS A 134 -6.22 -20.76 30.98
CA LYS A 134 -5.60 -22.10 31.07
C LYS A 134 -4.18 -22.04 31.65
N ALA A 135 -3.36 -21.10 31.19
CA ALA A 135 -2.01 -20.92 31.69
C ALA A 135 -2.00 -20.50 33.17
N LYS A 136 -2.90 -19.58 33.57
CA LYS A 136 -3.09 -19.17 34.96
C LYS A 136 -3.48 -20.37 35.85
N THR A 137 -4.47 -21.15 35.45
CA THR A 137 -4.91 -22.34 36.19
C THR A 137 -3.81 -23.39 36.31
N ALA A 138 -2.96 -23.57 35.29
CA ALA A 138 -1.83 -24.49 35.37
C ALA A 138 -0.82 -24.07 36.47
N VAL A 139 -0.49 -22.78 36.55
CA VAL A 139 0.37 -22.22 37.60
C VAL A 139 -0.25 -22.40 38.98
N ASP A 140 -1.54 -22.08 39.12
CA ASP A 140 -2.25 -22.17 40.42
C ASP A 140 -2.34 -23.62 40.90
N ARG A 141 -2.53 -24.57 39.97
CA ARG A 141 -2.56 -26.01 40.26
C ARG A 141 -1.21 -26.51 40.76
N ILE A 142 -0.12 -26.28 40.03
CA ILE A 142 1.21 -26.78 40.44
C ILE A 142 1.63 -26.20 41.79
N LYS A 143 1.32 -24.92 42.05
CA LYS A 143 1.62 -24.30 43.36
C LYS A 143 0.86 -24.96 44.51
N LYS A 144 -0.32 -25.51 44.24
CA LYS A 144 -1.14 -26.23 45.22
C LYS A 144 -0.70 -27.68 45.40
N GLU A 145 -0.32 -28.35 44.32
CA GLU A 145 0.05 -29.77 44.30
C GLU A 145 1.50 -29.99 44.74
N ASP A 146 2.44 -29.18 44.25
CA ASP A 146 3.86 -29.26 44.57
C ASP A 146 4.52 -27.86 44.50
N SER A 147 4.38 -27.12 45.59
CA SER A 147 4.98 -25.78 45.75
C SER A 147 6.52 -25.76 45.69
N THR A 148 7.19 -26.93 45.78
CA THR A 148 8.66 -27.02 45.81
C THR A 148 9.27 -27.20 44.43
N ASN A 149 8.46 -27.53 43.42
CA ASN A 149 8.88 -27.65 42.02
C ASN A 149 9.06 -26.28 41.36
N THR A 150 10.08 -25.56 41.80
CA THR A 150 10.39 -24.19 41.38
C THR A 150 10.62 -24.06 39.88
N LYS A 151 11.23 -25.07 39.25
CA LYS A 151 11.51 -25.09 37.81
C LYS A 151 10.22 -25.09 36.98
N GLU A 152 9.29 -25.98 37.31
CA GLU A 152 8.01 -26.08 36.59
C GLU A 152 7.13 -24.85 36.86
N ILE A 153 7.09 -24.37 38.10
CA ILE A 153 6.39 -23.13 38.46
C ILE A 153 6.91 -21.95 37.65
N GLN A 154 8.24 -21.82 37.49
CA GLN A 154 8.84 -20.75 36.70
C GLN A 154 8.43 -20.86 35.23
N TYR A 155 8.60 -22.04 34.62
CA TYR A 155 8.23 -22.28 33.22
C TYR A 155 6.76 -21.93 32.94
N LEU A 156 5.84 -22.43 33.78
CA LEU A 156 4.41 -22.14 33.62
C LEU A 156 4.09 -20.66 33.87
N SER A 157 4.82 -19.99 34.77
CA SER A 157 4.66 -18.55 35.03
C SER A 157 5.10 -17.71 33.83
N GLU A 158 6.15 -18.12 33.12
CA GLU A 158 6.58 -17.47 31.87
C GLU A 158 5.54 -17.64 30.76
N GLU A 159 4.97 -18.84 30.58
CA GLU A 159 3.89 -19.07 29.61
C GLU A 159 2.61 -18.30 29.94
N ARG A 160 2.28 -18.19 31.24
CA ARG A 160 1.21 -17.32 31.73
C ARG A 160 1.50 -15.86 31.37
N GLN A 161 2.73 -15.37 31.55
CA GLN A 161 3.08 -13.99 31.22
C GLN A 161 3.02 -13.74 29.71
N LYS A 162 3.52 -14.65 28.88
CA LYS A 162 3.43 -14.54 27.42
C LYS A 162 1.98 -14.48 26.94
N SER A 163 1.11 -15.34 27.48
CA SER A 163 -0.31 -15.33 27.12
C SER A 163 -1.02 -14.05 27.60
N LEU A 164 -0.64 -13.52 28.78
CA LEU A 164 -1.15 -12.25 29.28
C LEU A 164 -0.78 -11.08 28.36
N VAL A 165 0.51 -10.96 28.00
CA VAL A 165 1.00 -9.92 27.08
C VAL A 165 0.28 -10.01 25.73
N ARG A 166 0.14 -11.21 25.16
CA ARG A 166 -0.59 -11.41 23.89
C ARG A 166 -2.04 -10.92 23.97
N LEU A 167 -2.75 -11.25 25.04
CA LEU A 167 -4.13 -10.80 25.24
C LEU A 167 -4.22 -9.28 25.41
N ALA A 168 -3.34 -8.69 26.21
CA ALA A 168 -3.28 -7.25 26.42
C ALA A 168 -2.97 -6.50 25.10
N SER A 169 -1.96 -6.95 24.35
CA SER A 169 -1.62 -6.37 23.04
C SER A 169 -2.75 -6.48 22.04
N HIS A 170 -3.41 -7.64 21.97
CA HIS A 170 -4.58 -7.84 21.11
C HIS A 170 -5.71 -6.86 21.44
N ARG A 171 -5.98 -6.62 22.72
CA ARG A 171 -7.02 -5.68 23.16
C ARG A 171 -6.66 -4.23 22.91
N TRP A 172 -5.40 -3.87 23.10
CA TRP A 172 -4.91 -2.55 22.70
C TRP A 172 -5.14 -2.34 21.20
N MET A 173 -4.76 -3.31 20.36
CA MET A 173 -4.99 -3.26 18.91
C MET A 173 -6.48 -3.18 18.57
N LYS A 174 -7.31 -4.00 19.24
CA LYS A 174 -8.76 -3.99 19.08
C LYS A 174 -9.36 -2.62 19.36
N ASN A 175 -8.94 -1.96 20.44
CA ASN A 175 -9.42 -0.62 20.78
C ASN A 175 -9.10 0.42 19.69
N LYS A 176 -7.93 0.31 19.04
CA LYS A 176 -7.60 1.18 17.88
C LYS A 176 -8.52 0.88 16.69
N PHE A 177 -8.67 -0.39 16.34
CA PHE A 177 -9.47 -0.84 15.19
C PHE A 177 -10.98 -0.63 15.37
N ASP A 178 -11.50 -0.60 16.60
CA ASP A 178 -12.90 -0.27 16.86
C ASP A 178 -13.23 1.16 16.42
N GLY A 179 -12.25 2.08 16.54
CA GLY A 179 -12.36 3.47 16.07
C GLY A 179 -12.37 3.64 14.54
N TYR A 180 -11.87 2.64 13.81
CA TYR A 180 -11.75 2.67 12.36
C TYR A 180 -13.10 2.45 11.67
N LYS A 181 -13.43 3.29 10.68
CA LYS A 181 -14.73 3.27 9.98
C LYS A 181 -14.56 3.47 8.48
N GLY A 182 -14.94 2.44 7.70
CA GLY A 182 -15.00 2.52 6.25
C GLY A 182 -13.67 2.88 5.59
N ILE A 183 -13.71 3.39 4.37
CA ILE A 183 -12.50 3.65 3.58
C ILE A 183 -11.63 4.79 4.15
N ASN A 184 -12.19 5.62 5.04
CA ASN A 184 -11.47 6.74 5.65
C ASN A 184 -10.18 6.31 6.36
N ILE A 185 -10.08 5.06 6.81
CA ILE A 185 -8.88 4.48 7.45
C ILE A 185 -7.65 4.64 6.56
N VAL A 186 -7.82 4.55 5.23
CA VAL A 186 -6.70 4.61 4.27
C VAL A 186 -6.63 5.94 3.54
N GLU A 187 -7.74 6.68 3.42
CA GLU A 187 -7.81 8.00 2.79
C GLU A 187 -7.36 9.12 3.74
N ASN A 188 -7.75 9.03 5.02
CA ASN A 188 -7.38 9.96 6.09
C ASN A 188 -6.86 9.14 7.28
N PRO A 189 -5.70 8.47 7.13
CA PRO A 189 -5.15 7.60 8.14
C PRO A 189 -4.76 8.37 9.41
N ASP A 190 -4.81 7.69 10.55
CA ASP A 190 -4.18 8.17 11.77
C ASP A 190 -2.65 7.99 11.71
N ASP A 191 -1.96 8.36 12.78
CA ASP A 191 -0.49 8.28 12.83
C ASP A 191 0.02 6.84 12.69
N LEU A 192 -0.67 5.85 13.25
CA LEU A 192 -0.27 4.44 13.20
C LEU A 192 -0.38 3.88 11.78
N ILE A 193 -1.51 4.11 11.10
CA ILE A 193 -1.69 3.67 9.72
C ILE A 193 -0.77 4.47 8.78
N THR A 194 -0.52 5.76 9.06
CA THR A 194 0.42 6.57 8.28
C THR A 194 1.84 6.03 8.38
N GLU A 195 2.30 5.71 9.60
CA GLU A 195 3.61 5.12 9.84
C GLU A 195 3.73 3.76 9.15
N PHE A 196 2.75 2.88 9.32
CA PHE A 196 2.71 1.58 8.66
C PHE A 196 2.76 1.70 7.13
N LYS A 197 1.93 2.58 6.55
CA LYS A 197 1.93 2.82 5.10
C LYS A 197 3.28 3.28 4.59
N LYS A 198 3.94 4.17 5.34
CA LYS A 198 5.26 4.68 4.96
C LYS A 198 6.32 3.58 5.01
N ALA A 199 6.32 2.74 6.03
CA ALA A 199 7.28 1.64 6.17
C ALA A 199 7.14 0.60 5.05
N GLU A 200 5.91 0.26 4.67
CA GLU A 200 5.66 -0.86 3.75
C GLU A 200 5.57 -0.47 2.27
N ALA A 201 5.25 0.79 1.95
CA ALA A 201 4.88 1.19 0.58
C ALA A 201 5.93 0.83 -0.48
N ALA A 202 7.23 1.02 -0.20
CA ALA A 202 8.29 0.70 -1.13
C ALA A 202 8.36 -0.81 -1.44
N TYR A 203 8.23 -1.65 -0.40
CA TYR A 203 8.25 -3.10 -0.56
C TYR A 203 7.01 -3.61 -1.30
N ILE A 204 5.80 -3.16 -0.93
CA ILE A 204 4.58 -3.58 -1.63
C ILE A 204 4.60 -3.12 -3.10
N PHE A 205 5.12 -1.93 -3.38
CA PHE A 205 5.30 -1.47 -4.76
C PHE A 205 6.22 -2.41 -5.55
N SER A 206 7.26 -2.96 -4.93
CA SER A 206 8.15 -3.93 -5.57
C SER A 206 7.46 -5.26 -5.91
N LEU A 207 6.41 -5.63 -5.17
CA LEU A 207 5.58 -6.81 -5.40
C LEU A 207 4.46 -6.55 -6.42
N TYR A 208 4.07 -5.30 -6.60
CA TYR A 208 3.01 -4.90 -7.52
C TYR A 208 3.33 -5.30 -8.96
N GLY A 209 2.40 -6.02 -9.61
CA GLY A 209 2.59 -6.58 -10.95
C GLY A 209 3.39 -7.88 -11.00
N LYS A 210 3.99 -8.32 -9.88
CA LYS A 210 4.69 -9.61 -9.75
C LYS A 210 3.90 -10.63 -8.94
N LYS A 211 3.09 -10.17 -8.00
CA LYS A 211 2.27 -10.98 -7.09
C LYS A 211 0.79 -10.70 -7.29
N THR A 212 -0.05 -11.65 -6.88
CA THR A 212 -1.50 -11.45 -6.90
C THR A 212 -1.91 -10.47 -5.80
N VAL A 213 -3.09 -9.84 -5.95
CA VAL A 213 -3.65 -8.97 -4.90
C VAL A 213 -3.89 -9.77 -3.61
N THR A 214 -4.24 -11.06 -3.72
CA THR A 214 -4.40 -11.95 -2.56
C THR A 214 -3.10 -12.16 -1.82
N ASP A 215 -1.98 -12.38 -2.52
CA ASP A 215 -0.66 -12.53 -1.87
C ASP A 215 -0.27 -11.26 -1.12
N ILE A 216 -0.52 -10.09 -1.72
CA ILE A 216 -0.26 -8.79 -1.10
C ILE A 216 -1.14 -8.60 0.15
N LYS A 217 -2.42 -8.97 0.10
CA LYS A 217 -3.32 -8.90 1.26
C LYS A 217 -2.84 -9.81 2.40
N ASN A 218 -2.43 -11.03 2.10
CA ASN A 218 -1.90 -11.96 3.10
C ASN A 218 -0.62 -11.42 3.75
N TYR A 219 0.26 -10.82 2.95
CA TYR A 219 1.45 -10.14 3.47
C TYR A 219 1.07 -8.99 4.41
N LEU A 220 0.21 -8.08 3.94
CA LEU A 220 -0.23 -6.92 4.73
C LEU A 220 -0.92 -7.32 6.04
N GLU A 221 -1.66 -8.43 6.04
CA GLU A 221 -2.31 -8.95 7.24
C GLU A 221 -1.29 -9.36 8.31
N ASN A 222 -0.20 -10.03 7.91
CA ASN A 222 0.85 -10.40 8.86
C ASN A 222 1.59 -9.16 9.35
N GLU A 223 2.03 -8.29 8.44
CA GLU A 223 2.84 -7.11 8.80
C GLU A 223 2.06 -6.14 9.68
N ILE A 224 0.76 -5.93 9.42
CA ILE A 224 -0.03 -5.02 10.26
C ILE A 224 -0.25 -5.62 11.66
N ILE A 225 -0.43 -6.94 11.78
CA ILE A 225 -0.53 -7.60 13.09
C ILE A 225 0.78 -7.39 13.86
N ASP A 226 1.92 -7.67 13.22
CA ASP A 226 3.25 -7.57 13.86
C ASP A 226 3.57 -6.11 14.22
N PHE A 227 3.27 -5.16 13.34
CA PHE A 227 3.43 -3.73 13.60
C PHE A 227 2.63 -3.28 14.82
N TYR A 228 1.32 -3.58 14.87
CA TYR A 228 0.48 -3.18 16.00
C TYR A 228 0.86 -3.92 17.29
N TYR A 229 1.27 -5.18 17.20
CA TYR A 229 1.75 -5.93 18.37
C TYR A 229 2.99 -5.29 18.98
N ASN A 230 3.97 -4.89 18.16
CA ASN A 230 5.19 -4.24 18.61
C ASN A 230 4.91 -2.86 19.23
N LYS A 231 3.97 -2.09 18.65
CA LYS A 231 3.52 -0.82 19.25
C LYS A 231 2.83 -1.05 20.59
N ALA A 232 1.95 -2.04 20.66
CA ALA A 232 1.20 -2.35 21.87
C ALA A 232 2.11 -2.71 23.05
N ILE A 233 3.15 -3.53 22.85
CA ILE A 233 4.07 -3.94 23.93
C ILE A 233 4.67 -2.75 24.68
N LEU A 234 4.90 -1.62 24.00
CA LEU A 234 5.47 -0.42 24.59
C LEU A 234 4.47 0.38 25.43
N GLU A 235 3.17 0.17 25.24
CA GLU A 235 2.09 0.96 25.85
C GLU A 235 1.20 0.15 26.82
N ILE A 236 1.16 -1.18 26.70
CA ILE A 236 0.25 -2.00 27.49
C ILE A 236 0.61 -1.99 28.97
N ASP A 237 -0.43 -1.94 29.79
CA ASP A 237 -0.37 -2.19 31.22
C ASP A 237 -1.11 -3.50 31.52
N THR A 238 -0.35 -4.56 31.79
CA THR A 238 -0.91 -5.89 32.03
C THR A 238 -1.66 -6.00 33.36
N GLU A 239 -1.45 -5.08 34.30
CA GLU A 239 -2.11 -5.10 35.61
C GLU A 239 -3.58 -4.63 35.53
N LYS A 240 -3.91 -3.83 34.51
CA LYS A 240 -5.25 -3.30 34.27
C LYS A 240 -6.14 -4.21 33.41
N LEU A 241 -5.68 -5.42 33.11
CA LEU A 241 -6.39 -6.31 32.19
C LEU A 241 -7.60 -6.98 32.87
N ASP A 242 -8.80 -6.62 32.42
CA ASP A 242 -10.06 -7.21 32.91
C ASP A 242 -10.53 -8.40 32.05
N LEU A 243 -10.98 -9.49 32.67
CA LEU A 243 -11.46 -10.69 31.95
C LEU A 243 -12.92 -10.52 31.55
N GLN A 244 -13.22 -10.69 30.26
CA GLN A 244 -14.52 -10.30 29.68
C GLN A 244 -15.47 -11.48 29.44
N TYR A 245 -14.95 -12.71 29.31
CA TYR A 245 -15.74 -13.87 28.91
C TYR A 245 -15.94 -14.89 30.01
N ILE A 246 -15.15 -14.83 31.08
CA ILE A 246 -15.25 -15.73 32.22
C ILE A 246 -15.67 -14.95 33.45
N ASN A 247 -16.96 -14.58 33.49
CA ASN A 247 -17.63 -14.21 34.73
C ASN A 247 -19.11 -14.62 34.67
N LYS A 248 -19.37 -15.84 35.15
CA LYS A 248 -20.58 -16.34 35.84
C LYS A 248 -20.30 -17.83 36.11
N TYR A 249 -20.51 -18.30 37.35
CA TYR A 249 -20.13 -19.61 37.91
C TYR A 249 -18.70 -19.70 38.48
N ASN A 250 -18.40 -18.83 39.45
CA ASN A 250 -17.89 -19.31 40.73
C ASN A 250 -18.95 -18.99 41.78
#